data_AF-A0A673A053-F1
#
_entry.id   AF-A0A673A053-F1
#
_cell.length_a   1.000
_cell.length_b   1.000
_cell.length_c   1.000
_cell.angle_alpha   90.00
_cell.angle_beta   90.00
_cell.angle_gamma   90.00
#
_symmetry.space_group_name_H-M   'P 1'
#
loop_
_entity.id
_entity.type
_entity.pdbx_description
1 polymer ?
#
loop_
_entity_poly.entity_id
_entity_poly.type
_entity_poly.pdbx_seq_one_letter_code
_entity_poly.pdbx_strand_id
1 'polypeptide(L)'
;MKTPPDRSGITFEVGAQLEARDRHKNWYTATIEKIDYDKERVLIHYRQWSRRHNEWFQWSSPYLRPLERVSLRRQGLNLYKYTPLLYIDSFTVF
;
A
#
# COMPACT_ATOMS: atom_id res chain seq x y z
N MET A 1 -10.64 -7.65 23.20
CA MET A 1 -9.59 -7.45 22.17
C MET A 1 -10.22 -7.71 20.83
N LYS A 2 -10.22 -6.74 19.92
CA LYS A 2 -10.76 -6.94 18.57
C LYS A 2 -9.71 -7.65 17.72
N THR A 3 -10.12 -8.65 16.95
CA THR A 3 -9.23 -9.36 16.04
C THR A 3 -9.21 -8.66 14.68
N PRO A 4 -8.05 -8.61 13.99
CA PRO A 4 -8.00 -8.09 12.63
C PRO A 4 -8.96 -8.86 11.72
N PRO A 5 -9.60 -8.19 10.75
CA PRO A 5 -10.50 -8.85 9.82
C PRO A 5 -9.72 -9.82 8.92
N ASP A 6 -10.30 -10.98 8.64
CA ASP A 6 -9.79 -11.89 7.62
C ASP A 6 -10.08 -11.30 6.23
N ARG A 7 -9.09 -10.58 5.69
CA ARG A 7 -9.13 -10.01 4.33
C ARG A 7 -8.20 -10.81 3.44
N SER A 8 -8.78 -11.41 2.40
CA SER A 8 -8.03 -12.19 1.42
C SER A 8 -6.82 -11.42 0.89
N GLY A 9 -5.63 -11.95 1.17
CA GLY A 9 -4.35 -11.43 0.71
C GLY A 9 -3.73 -10.30 1.55
N ILE A 10 -4.39 -9.82 2.61
CA ILE A 10 -3.80 -8.82 3.53
C ILE A 10 -3.49 -9.50 4.86
N THR A 11 -2.20 -9.58 5.19
CA THR A 11 -1.77 -10.02 6.51
C THR A 11 -1.69 -8.80 7.44
N PHE A 12 -2.50 -8.77 8.49
CA PHE A 12 -2.50 -7.70 9.49
C PHE A 12 -1.49 -7.98 10.61
N GLU A 13 -0.22 -7.89 10.26
CA GLU A 13 0.90 -8.07 11.19
C GLU A 13 1.88 -6.90 11.05
N VAL A 14 2.54 -6.52 12.14
CA VAL A 14 3.60 -5.51 12.07
C VAL A 14 4.73 -6.03 11.19
N GLY A 15 5.12 -5.24 10.19
CA GLY A 15 6.08 -5.62 9.15
C GLY A 15 5.47 -6.25 7.91
N ALA A 16 4.18 -6.57 7.91
CA ALA A 16 3.50 -7.08 6.71
C ALA A 16 3.42 -6.01 5.62
N GLN A 17 3.55 -6.44 4.37
CA GLN A 17 3.53 -5.58 3.20
C GLN A 17 2.16 -5.60 2.53
N LEU A 18 1.71 -4.42 2.11
CA LEU A 18 0.45 -4.21 1.40
C LEU A 18 0.58 -3.00 0.47
N GLU A 19 -0.45 -2.71 -0.30
CA GLU A 19 -0.54 -1.46 -1.04
C GLU A 19 -1.57 -0.53 -0.40
N ALA A 20 -1.18 0.73 -0.22
CA ALA A 20 -2.02 1.76 0.37
C ALA A 20 -2.22 2.90 -0.63
N ARG A 21 -3.44 3.43 -0.67
CA ARG A 21 -3.76 4.58 -1.50
C ARG A 21 -3.44 5.88 -0.76
N ASP A 22 -2.78 6.81 -1.43
CA ASP A 22 -2.51 8.14 -0.88
C ASP A 22 -3.67 9.12 -1.15
N ARG A 23 -3.50 10.36 -0.71
CA ARG A 23 -4.47 11.46 -0.92
C ARG A 23 -4.61 11.86 -2.39
N HIS A 24 -3.58 11.63 -3.20
CA HIS A 24 -3.59 11.86 -4.64
C HIS A 24 -4.18 10.69 -5.42
N LYS A 25 -4.83 9.73 -4.73
CA LYS A 25 -5.51 8.58 -5.32
C LYS A 25 -4.57 7.57 -5.98
N ASN A 26 -3.28 7.64 -5.73
CA ASN A 26 -2.24 6.74 -6.22
C ASN A 26 -2.00 5.59 -5.23
N TRP A 27 -1.69 4.41 -5.75
CA TRP A 27 -1.35 3.23 -4.96
C TRP A 27 0.16 3.10 -4.80
N TYR A 28 0.60 2.86 -3.57
CA TYR A 28 2.02 2.68 -3.25
C TYR A 28 2.23 1.45 -2.38
N THR A 29 3.36 0.77 -2.58
CA THR A 29 3.82 -0.27 -1.67
C THR A 29 4.09 0.32 -0.29
N ALA A 30 3.51 -0.29 0.71
CA ALA A 30 3.60 0.14 2.08
C ALA A 30 3.75 -1.04 3.04
N THR A 31 4.08 -0.72 4.28
CA THR A 31 4.31 -1.69 5.34
C THR A 31 3.53 -1.27 6.57
N ILE A 32 2.97 -2.24 7.28
CA ILE A 32 2.30 -2.00 8.56
C ILE A 32 3.38 -1.73 9.61
N GLU A 33 3.46 -0.49 10.07
CA GLU A 33 4.41 -0.07 11.11
C GLU A 33 3.88 -0.38 12.51
N LYS A 34 2.57 -0.19 12.73
CA LYS A 34 1.88 -0.44 14.02
C LYS A 34 0.43 -0.83 13.78
N ILE A 35 -0.16 -1.53 14.76
CA ILE A 35 -1.58 -1.88 14.80
C ILE A 35 -2.16 -1.37 16.11
N ASP A 36 -3.28 -0.67 16.01
CA ASP A 36 -4.11 -0.20 17.12
C ASP A 36 -5.41 -1.02 17.11
N TYR A 37 -5.45 -2.05 17.97
CA TYR A 37 -6.58 -2.98 18.06
C TYR A 37 -7.82 -2.35 18.70
N ASP A 38 -7.66 -1.33 19.53
CA ASP A 38 -8.78 -0.67 20.21
C ASP A 38 -9.54 0.22 19.23
N LYS A 39 -8.81 0.94 18.38
CA LYS A 39 -9.37 1.84 17.37
C LYS A 39 -9.55 1.18 16.00
N GLU A 40 -9.17 -0.08 15.84
CA GLU A 40 -9.27 -0.84 14.58
C GLU A 40 -8.47 -0.21 13.42
N ARG A 41 -7.27 0.28 13.73
CA ARG A 41 -6.44 1.02 12.77
C ARG A 41 -5.04 0.45 12.64
N VAL A 42 -4.46 0.66 11.47
CA VAL A 42 -3.08 0.31 11.15
C VAL A 42 -2.32 1.56 10.74
N LEU A 43 -1.10 1.71 11.25
CA LEU A 43 -0.18 2.75 10.83
C LEU A 43 0.56 2.27 9.60
N ILE A 44 0.37 2.95 8.49
CA ILE A 44 0.98 2.60 7.22
C ILE A 44 2.22 3.44 7.00
N HIS A 45 3.33 2.77 6.67
CA HIS A 45 4.57 3.40 6.22
C HIS A 45 4.78 3.13 4.73
N TYR A 46 4.79 4.19 3.92
CA TYR A 46 5.07 4.10 2.49
C TYR A 46 6.56 3.85 2.26
N ARG A 47 6.92 2.77 1.56
CA ARG A 47 8.30 2.25 1.47
C ARG A 47 9.30 3.26 0.88
N GLN A 48 8.86 4.15 0.01
CA GLN A 48 9.73 5.13 -0.67
C GLN A 48 9.64 6.53 -0.06
N TRP A 49 8.86 6.71 1.01
CA TRP A 49 8.58 8.04 1.56
C TRP A 49 9.15 8.16 2.97
N SER A 50 9.37 9.40 3.42
CA SER A 50 9.75 9.67 4.79
C SER A 50 8.63 9.27 5.77
N ARG A 51 9.02 8.79 6.96
CA ARG A 51 8.11 8.41 8.06
C ARG A 51 7.14 9.51 8.49
N ARG A 52 7.43 10.78 8.17
CA ARG A 52 6.52 11.91 8.39
C ARG A 52 5.19 11.78 7.62
N HIS A 53 5.17 10.98 6.55
CA HIS A 53 3.99 10.71 5.75
C HIS A 53 3.25 9.44 6.20
N ASN A 54 3.63 8.84 7.33
CA ASN A 54 2.90 7.69 7.86
C ASN A 54 1.50 8.11 8.26
N GLU A 55 0.52 7.32 7.86
CA GLU A 55 -0.89 7.64 8.06
C GLU A 55 -1.63 6.45 8.69
N TRP A 56 -2.58 6.76 9.57
CA TRP A 56 -3.43 5.76 10.20
C TRP A 56 -4.65 5.47 9.32
N PHE A 57 -4.81 4.20 8.95
CA PHE A 57 -5.97 3.73 8.20
C PHE A 57 -6.81 2.80 9.08
N GLN A 58 -8.13 2.80 8.89
CA GLN A 58 -8.95 1.69 9.38
C GLN A 58 -8.53 0.40 8.65
N TRP A 59 -8.41 -0.73 9.35
CA TRP A 59 -8.04 -2.00 8.72
C TRP A 59 -9.06 -2.49 7.67
N SER A 60 -10.29 -1.99 7.77
CA SER A 60 -11.42 -2.25 6.86
C SER A 60 -11.47 -1.25 5.71
N SER A 61 -10.54 -0.29 5.66
CA SER A 61 -10.54 0.74 4.63
C SER A 61 -10.37 0.13 3.23
N PRO A 62 -11.16 0.59 2.24
CA PRO A 62 -11.00 0.17 0.85
C PRO A 62 -9.72 0.71 0.21
N TYR A 63 -9.00 1.60 0.90
CA TYR A 63 -7.72 2.17 0.47
C TYR A 63 -6.51 1.30 0.85
N LEU A 64 -6.77 0.13 1.44
CA LEU A 64 -5.78 -0.92 1.67
C LEU A 64 -6.12 -2.12 0.79
N ARG A 65 -5.14 -2.61 0.03
CA ARG A 65 -5.27 -3.78 -0.84
C ARG A 65 -4.07 -4.72 -0.69
N PRO A 66 -4.22 -6.02 -0.96
CA PRO A 66 -3.11 -6.97 -0.89
C PRO A 66 -1.98 -6.56 -1.83
N LEU A 67 -0.74 -6.70 -1.36
CA LEU A 67 0.40 -6.59 -2.27
C LEU A 67 0.40 -7.81 -3.18
N GLU A 68 0.32 -7.59 -4.49
CA GLU A 68 0.39 -8.67 -5.47
C GLU A 68 1.78 -9.34 -5.36
N ARG A 69 1.83 -10.49 -4.67
CA ARG A 69 3.03 -11.32 -4.61
C ARG A 69 3.17 -12.01 -5.95
N VAL A 70 3.70 -11.29 -6.94
CA VAL A 70 4.26 -11.93 -8.13
C VAL A 70 5.36 -12.85 -7.61
N SER A 71 5.13 -14.16 -7.67
CA SER A 71 6.09 -15.20 -7.32
C SER A 71 7.34 -15.00 -8.19
N LEU A 72 8.34 -14.28 -7.68
CA LEU A 72 9.57 -13.88 -8.37
C LEU A 72 10.50 -15.05 -8.75
N ARG A 73 9.99 -16.29 -8.82
CA ARG A 73 10.77 -17.43 -9.32
C ARG A 73 10.74 -17.56 -10.85
N ARG A 74 9.99 -16.74 -11.59
CA ARG A 74 9.94 -16.84 -13.07
C ARG A 74 10.32 -15.61 -13.89
N GLN A 75 10.35 -14.40 -13.35
CA GLN A 75 10.61 -13.22 -14.18
C GLN A 75 11.30 -12.16 -13.35
N GLY A 76 12.60 -11.94 -13.56
CA GLY A 76 13.40 -10.88 -12.92
C GLY A 76 12.91 -9.46 -13.26
N LEU A 77 11.68 -9.15 -12.91
CA LEU A 77 11.00 -7.89 -13.18
C LEU A 77 10.87 -7.11 -11.88
N ASN A 78 11.62 -6.02 -11.86
CA ASN A 78 11.67 -5.03 -10.81
C ASN A 78 10.31 -4.29 -10.78
N LEU A 79 9.47 -4.55 -9.75
CA LEU A 79 8.11 -3.99 -9.60
C LEU A 79 8.10 -2.45 -9.46
N TYR A 80 9.26 -1.78 -9.48
CA TYR A 80 9.36 -0.33 -9.61
C TYR A 80 8.84 0.23 -10.95
N LYS A 81 8.36 -0.62 -11.87
CA LYS A 81 7.76 -0.20 -13.16
C LYS A 81 6.24 0.03 -13.16
N TYR A 82 5.52 -0.25 -12.07
CA TYR A 82 4.05 -0.09 -12.03
C TYR A 82 3.58 1.13 -11.23
N THR A 83 4.33 2.23 -11.29
CA THR A 83 3.75 3.57 -11.12
C THR A 83 2.68 3.80 -12.19
N PRO A 84 1.48 4.32 -11.87
CA PRO A 84 0.49 4.64 -12.89
C PRO A 84 1.04 5.75 -13.78
N LEU A 85 1.36 5.42 -15.03
CA LEU A 85 1.55 6.37 -16.13
C LEU A 85 0.19 6.96 -16.53
N LEU A 86 -0.46 7.65 -15.62
CA LEU A 86 -1.56 8.56 -15.94
C LEU A 86 -1.20 9.92 -15.34
N TYR A 87 -0.46 10.69 -16.13
CA TYR A 87 -0.60 12.14 -16.33
C TYR A 87 0.77 12.77 -16.60
N ILE A 88 1.10 12.93 -17.89
CA ILE A 88 1.78 14.15 -18.37
C ILE A 88 1.23 14.49 -19.75
N ASP A 89 0.38 15.51 -19.70
CA ASP A 89 0.04 16.55 -20.66
C ASP A 89 0.36 16.39 -22.16
N SER A 90 -0.73 16.47 -22.92
CA SER A 90 -0.90 17.16 -24.19
C SER A 90 0.19 18.21 -24.48
N PHE A 91 1.02 18.03 -25.50
CA PHE A 91 1.52 19.14 -26.33
C PHE A 91 1.91 18.64 -27.73
N THR A 92 1.34 19.31 -28.72
CA THR A 92 1.59 19.32 -30.16
C THR A 92 3.03 19.02 -30.57
N VAL A 93 3.19 18.24 -31.64
CA VAL A 93 4.26 18.51 -32.62
C VAL A 93 3.69 18.40 -34.04
N PHE A 94 4.08 19.39 -34.83
CA PHE A 94 3.74 19.70 -36.22
C PHE A 94 4.11 18.60 -37.22
#